data_AF-A0A2V5KPN6-F1
#
_entry.id   AF-A0A2V5KPN6-F1
#
_cell.length_a   1.000
_cell.length_b   1.000
_cell.length_c   1.000
_cell.angle_alpha   90.00
_cell.angle_beta   90.00
_cell.angle_gamma   90.00
#
_symmetry.space_group_name_H-M   'P 1'
#
loop_
_entity.id
_entity.type
_entity.pdbx_description
1 polymer ?
#
loop_
_entity_poly.entity_id
_entity_poly.type
_entity_poly.pdbx_seq_one_letter_code
_entity_poly.pdbx_strand_id
1 'polypeptide(L)' 'RPIYIGDDSTDEDAFRALKERGVGILVSEQPQPTAAIYSLKNPAEVEGFLRQLSDARPSAPV' A
#
# COMPACT_ATOMS: atom_id res chain seq x y z
N ARG A 1 -1.15 0.87 -11.87
CA ARG A 1 -0.52 -0.37 -11.36
C ARG A 1 -1.32 -0.84 -10.15
N PRO A 2 -1.46 -2.14 -9.89
CA PRO A 2 -2.14 -2.62 -8.68
C PRO A 2 -1.40 -2.17 -7.42
N ILE A 3 -2.17 -1.84 -6.38
CA ILE A 3 -1.69 -1.49 -5.05
C ILE A 3 -2.29 -2.51 -4.07
N TYR A 4 -1.45 -3.05 -3.19
CA TYR A 4 -1.87 -3.92 -2.09
C TYR A 4 -1.34 -3.35 -0.78
N ILE A 5 -2.20 -3.31 0.23
CA ILE A 5 -1.92 -2.76 1.55
C ILE A 5 -2.29 -3.83 2.56
N GLY A 6 -1.35 -4.20 3.43
CA GLY A 6 -1.52 -5.26 4.43
C GLY A 6 -0.70 -4.98 5.69
N ASP A 7 -1.10 -5.51 6.84
CA ASP A 7 -0.55 -5.20 8.16
C ASP A 7 0.19 -6.37 8.83
N ASP A 8 -0.03 -7.60 8.36
CA ASP A 8 0.49 -8.79 9.02
C ASP A 8 1.40 -9.65 8.15
N SER A 9 1.92 -10.73 8.73
CA SER A 9 2.85 -11.63 8.05
C SER A 9 2.21 -12.47 6.93
N THR A 10 0.88 -12.58 6.89
CA THR A 10 0.14 -13.33 5.86
C THR A 10 0.18 -12.62 4.51
N ASP A 11 0.41 -11.31 4.52
CA ASP A 11 0.47 -10.46 3.34
C ASP A 11 1.77 -10.59 2.52
N GLU A 12 2.80 -11.22 3.08
CA GLU A 12 4.11 -11.31 2.45
C GLU A 12 4.10 -12.00 1.08
N ASP A 13 3.24 -13.00 0.90
CA ASP A 13 3.09 -13.67 -0.40
C ASP A 13 2.47 -12.75 -1.45
N ALA A 14 1.52 -11.89 -1.05
CA ALA A 14 0.95 -10.88 -1.93
C ALA A 14 2.00 -9.82 -2.31
N PHE A 15 2.82 -9.37 -1.36
CA PHE A 15 3.91 -8.44 -1.64
C PHE A 15 4.94 -9.02 -2.61
N ARG A 16 5.35 -10.28 -2.43
CA ARG A 16 6.26 -10.98 -3.35
C ARG A 16 5.68 -11.11 -4.75
N ALA A 17 4.40 -11.43 -4.86
CA ALA A 17 3.70 -11.51 -6.15
C ALA A 17 3.66 -10.15 -6.89
N LEU A 18 3.72 -9.04 -6.15
CA LEU A 18 3.63 -7.68 -6.70
C LEU A 18 4.97 -7.02 -7.02
N LYS A 19 6.11 -7.61 -6.63
CA LYS A 19 7.45 -7.01 -6.69
C LYS A 19 7.79 -6.28 -8.01
N GLU A 20 7.35 -6.81 -9.14
CA GLU A 20 7.58 -6.20 -10.46
C GLU A 20 6.32 -5.61 -11.10
N ARG A 21 5.14 -5.99 -10.60
CA ARG A 21 3.85 -5.74 -11.26
C ARG A 21 3.04 -4.64 -10.60
N GLY A 22 3.32 -4.32 -9.35
CA GLY A 22 2.54 -3.38 -8.56
C GLY A 22 3.33 -2.74 -7.44
N VAL A 23 2.58 -2.27 -6.45
CA VAL A 23 3.09 -1.61 -5.25
C VAL A 23 2.55 -2.37 -4.04
N GLY A 24 3.44 -2.95 -3.24
CA GLY A 24 3.12 -3.49 -1.92
C GLY A 24 3.45 -2.46 -0.85
N ILE A 25 2.51 -2.23 0.06
CA ILE A 25 2.64 -1.29 1.19
C ILE A 25 2.35 -2.06 2.48
N LEU A 26 3.32 -2.09 3.38
CA LEU A 26 3.15 -2.65 4.72
C LEU A 26 2.55 -1.60 5.67
N VAL A 27 1.61 -1.99 6.53
CA VAL A 27 1.13 -1.16 7.64
C VAL A 27 1.78 -1.65 8.93
N SER A 28 2.71 -0.89 9.48
CA SER A 28 3.34 -1.21 10.76
C SER A 28 3.98 0.03 11.40
N GLU A 29 3.82 0.16 12.71
CA GLU A 29 4.42 1.24 13.50
C GLU A 29 5.95 1.11 13.58
N GLN A 30 6.46 -0.12 13.47
CA GLN A 30 7.88 -0.43 13.61
C GLN A 30 8.45 -1.03 12.32
N PRO A 31 9.72 -0.75 11.98
CA PRO A 31 10.38 -1.43 10.87
C PRO A 31 10.41 -2.94 11.09
N GLN A 32 10.00 -3.70 10.07
CA GLN A 32 10.04 -5.16 10.09
C GLN A 32 10.47 -5.69 8.71
N PRO A 33 11.09 -6.88 8.66
CA PRO A 33 11.40 -7.53 7.38
C PRO A 33 10.13 -7.72 6.55
N THR A 34 10.13 -7.21 5.33
CA THR A 34 8.98 -7.33 4.42
C THR A 34 9.41 -7.29 2.96
N ALA A 35 8.64 -7.94 2.09
CA ALA A 35 8.75 -7.80 0.64
C ALA A 35 8.03 -6.55 0.09
N ALA A 36 7.25 -5.83 0.91
CA ALA A 36 6.67 -4.54 0.55
C ALA A 36 7.77 -3.51 0.25
N ILE A 37 7.50 -2.60 -0.67
CA ILE A 37 8.47 -1.57 -1.09
C ILE A 37 8.23 -0.21 -0.43
N TYR A 38 7.09 -0.06 0.27
CA TYR A 38 6.75 1.09 1.09
C TYR A 38 6.11 0.64 2.39
N SER A 39 6.02 1.55 3.36
CA SER A 39 5.27 1.33 4.58
C SER A 39 4.47 2.56 5.01
N LEU A 40 3.41 2.32 5.77
CA LEU A 40 2.61 3.29 6.49
C LEU A 40 2.55 2.87 7.96
N LYS A 41 2.46 3.82 8.88
CA LYS A 41 2.60 3.52 10.31
C LYS A 41 1.36 2.90 10.92
N ASN A 42 0.17 3.25 10.43
CA ASN A 42 -1.09 2.88 11.05
C ASN A 42 -2.27 3.09 10.08
N PRO A 43 -3.48 2.63 10.43
CA PRO A 43 -4.67 2.81 9.60
C PRO A 43 -5.02 4.27 9.27
N ALA A 44 -4.67 5.25 10.11
CA ALA A 44 -4.94 6.66 9.82
C ALA A 44 -4.08 7.18 8.65
N GLU A 45 -2.83 6.72 8.54
CA GLU A 45 -1.99 7.01 7.38
C GLU A 45 -2.50 6.31 6.10
N VAL A 46 -3.08 5.11 6.22
CA VAL A 46 -3.76 4.43 5.09
C VAL A 46 -4.93 5.28 4.58
N GLU A 47 -5.76 5.80 5.47
CA GLU A 47 -6.85 6.69 5.10
C GLU A 47 -6.34 7.94 4.35
N GLY A 48 -5.32 8.61 4.90
CA GLY A 48 -4.71 9.79 4.28
C GLY A 48 -4.16 9.48 2.88
N PHE A 49 -3.49 8.34 2.72
CA PHE A 49 -2.98 7.87 1.44
C PHE A 49 -4.10 7.62 0.42
N LEU A 50 -5.18 6.94 0.82
CA LEU A 50 -6.32 6.64 -0.06
C LEU A 50 -7.08 7.91 -0.48
N ARG A 51 -7.20 8.90 0.41
CA ARG A 51 -7.77 10.21 0.09
C ARG A 51 -6.94 10.94 -0.97
N GLN A 52 -5.62 11.02 -0.76
CA GLN A 52 -4.71 11.63 -1.73
C GLN A 52 -4.77 10.93 -3.10
N LEU A 53 -4.83 9.60 -3.13
CA LEU A 53 -5.00 8.84 -4.37
C LEU A 53 -6.32 9.15 -5.09
N SER A 54 -7.40 9.33 -4.32
CA SER A 54 -8.72 9.64 -4.87
C SER A 54 -8.77 11.05 -5.45
N ASP A 55 -8.19 12.02 -4.76
CA ASP A 55 -8.15 13.43 -5.16
C ASP A 55 -7.17 13.67 -6.32
N ALA A 56 -6.10 12.86 -6.42
CA ALA A 56 -5.15 12.91 -7.52
C ALA A 56 -5.71 12.40 -8.85
N ARG A 57 -6.91 11.81 -8.86
CA ARG A 57 -7.55 11.38 -10.10
C ARG A 57 -8.12 12.62 -10.81
N PRO A 58 -7.64 13.00 -12.01
CA PRO A 58 -8.35 14.00 -12.80
C PRO A 58 -9.78 13.52 -13.00
N SER A 59 -10.75 14.43 -12.84
CA SER A 59 -12.16 14.13 -13.07
C SER A 59 -12.28 13.45 -14.45
N ALA A 60 -12.84 12.24 -14.46
CA ALA A 60 -13.17 11.60 -15.73
C ALA A 60 -14.13 12.56 -16.46
N PRO A 61 -13.89 12.89 -17.74
CA PRO A 61 -14.86 13.68 -18.48
C PRO A 61 -16.18 12.91 -18.47
N VAL A 62 -17.23 13.59 -17.99
CA VAL A 62 -18.62 13.11 -18.05
C VAL A 62 -19.07 13.05 -19.50
#